data_AF-A0A951X4V3-F1
#
_entry.id   AF-A0A951X4V3-F1
#
_cell.length_a   1.000
_cell.length_b   1.000
_cell.length_c   1.000
_cell.angle_alpha   90.00
_cell.angle_beta   90.00
_cell.angle_gamma   90.00
#
_symmetry.space_group_name_H-M   'P 1'
#
loop_
_entity.id
_entity.type
_entity.pdbx_description
1 polymer ?
#
loop_
_entity_poly.entity_id
_entity_poly.type
_entity_poly.pdbx_seq_one_letter_code
_entity_poly.pdbx_strand_id
1 'polypeptide(L)'
;MMVRKRFFWLGLPLMLVVSLVVAACSGAVPAAETTAGGEAAAEAGSACPEPNPRVEVTSTELNLFVWTEYIPQDTIDCFEEVYGITVNKDEYSSN
;
A
#
# COMPACT_ATOMS: atom_id res chain seq x y z
N MET A 1 41.89 -39.31 3.28
CA MET A 1 41.16 -38.35 4.14
C MET A 1 41.10 -36.99 3.44
N MET A 2 40.44 -36.88 2.26
CA MET A 2 40.42 -35.62 1.48
C MET A 2 39.04 -35.23 0.91
N VAL A 3 38.02 -36.09 0.96
CA VAL A 3 36.68 -35.76 0.43
C VAL A 3 35.87 -34.84 1.36
N ARG A 4 36.06 -34.96 2.69
CA ARG A 4 35.39 -34.14 3.71
C ARG A 4 35.76 -32.65 3.67
N LYS A 5 36.98 -32.30 3.25
CA LYS A 5 37.44 -30.90 3.20
C LYS A 5 36.88 -30.14 1.99
N ARG A 6 36.69 -30.81 0.84
CA ARG A 6 36.10 -30.23 -0.38
C ARG A 6 34.60 -29.95 -0.22
N PHE A 7 33.88 -30.84 0.48
CA PHE A 7 32.46 -30.63 0.77
C PHE A 7 32.25 -29.48 1.77
N PHE A 8 33.15 -29.34 2.75
CA PHE A 8 33.13 -28.22 3.70
C PHE A 8 33.51 -26.87 3.06
N TRP A 9 34.36 -26.86 2.05
CA TRP A 9 34.75 -25.65 1.30
C TRP A 9 33.74 -25.20 0.24
N LEU A 10 32.82 -26.06 -0.20
CA LEU A 10 31.73 -25.75 -1.15
C LEU A 10 30.38 -25.48 -0.46
N GLY A 11 30.17 -25.98 0.77
CA GLY A 11 28.95 -25.70 1.54
C GLY A 11 28.88 -24.30 2.16
N LEU A 12 30.04 -23.70 2.45
CA LEU A 12 30.13 -22.37 3.06
C LEU A 12 29.57 -21.22 2.17
N PRO A 13 29.89 -21.13 0.86
CA PRO A 13 29.30 -20.08 0.01
C PRO A 13 27.80 -20.29 -0.23
N LEU A 14 27.34 -21.54 -0.30
CA LEU A 14 25.92 -21.86 -0.52
C LEU A 14 25.06 -21.44 0.69
N MET A 15 25.56 -21.60 1.91
CA MET A 15 24.87 -21.13 3.12
C MET A 15 24.82 -19.59 3.20
N LEU A 16 25.86 -18.90 2.73
CA LEU A 16 25.91 -17.43 2.67
C LEU A 16 24.88 -16.86 1.69
N VAL A 17 24.73 -17.48 0.51
CA VAL A 17 23.73 -17.06 -0.49
C VAL A 17 22.30 -17.29 0.00
N VAL A 18 22.03 -18.43 0.66
CA VAL A 18 20.70 -18.71 1.25
C VAL A 18 20.35 -17.69 2.34
N SER A 19 21.32 -17.24 3.13
CA SER A 19 21.11 -16.22 4.17
C SER A 19 20.72 -14.86 3.58
N LEU A 20 21.31 -14.48 2.44
CA LEU A 20 21.00 -13.24 1.71
C LEU A 20 19.59 -13.24 1.12
N VAL A 21 19.09 -14.38 0.64
CA VAL A 21 17.74 -14.49 0.08
C VAL A 21 16.65 -14.36 1.17
N VAL A 22 16.91 -14.88 2.39
CA VAL A 22 15.95 -14.76 3.51
C VAL A 22 15.79 -13.31 3.98
N ALA A 23 16.87 -12.52 4.01
CA ALA A 23 16.81 -11.11 4.42
C ALA A 23 16.01 -10.23 3.45
N ALA A 24 15.95 -10.59 2.16
CA ALA A 24 15.19 -9.86 1.15
C ALA A 24 13.67 -10.11 1.20
N CYS A 25 13.23 -11.20 1.84
CA CYS A 25 11.81 -11.51 2.03
C CYS A 25 11.28 -11.19 3.44
N SER A 26 12.15 -10.88 4.41
CA SER A 26 11.73 -10.30 5.69
C SER A 26 11.62 -8.79 5.55
N GLY A 27 10.42 -8.29 5.27
CA GLY A 27 10.12 -6.86 5.16
C GLY A 27 10.43 -6.08 6.44
N ALA A 28 11.69 -5.71 6.62
CA ALA A 28 12.16 -4.75 7.60
C ALA A 28 12.33 -3.41 6.90
N VAL A 29 11.25 -2.64 6.86
CA VAL A 29 11.29 -1.20 6.58
C VAL A 29 12.04 -0.51 7.72
N PRO A 30 13.11 0.28 7.46
CA PRO A 30 13.68 1.11 8.50
C PRO A 30 12.64 2.14 8.89
N ALA A 31 12.36 2.21 10.20
CA ALA A 31 11.53 3.23 10.80
C ALA A 31 12.20 4.60 10.59
N ALA A 32 11.83 5.27 9.50
CA ALA A 32 12.07 6.69 9.31
C ALA A 32 10.93 7.45 9.98
N GLU A 33 11.26 7.94 11.17
CA GLU A 33 10.71 9.08 11.91
C GLU A 33 9.54 9.82 11.25
N THR A 34 8.33 9.53 11.74
CA THR A 34 7.15 10.38 11.60
C THR A 34 7.35 11.63 12.46
N THR A 35 7.86 12.70 11.87
CA THR A 35 7.61 14.06 12.39
C THR A 35 6.18 14.45 12.03
N ALA A 36 5.32 14.39 13.04
CA ALA A 36 3.97 14.91 13.01
C ALA A 36 3.97 16.44 12.90
N GLY A 37 2.96 16.97 12.21
CA GLY A 37 2.36 18.26 12.53
C GLY A 37 2.86 19.44 11.70
N GLY A 38 2.26 19.61 10.53
CA GLY A 38 2.20 20.89 9.82
C GLY A 38 0.76 21.15 9.41
N GLU A 39 0.02 21.84 10.27
CA GLU A 39 -1.28 22.42 9.99
C GLU A 39 -1.16 23.35 8.78
N ALA A 40 -1.57 22.87 7.61
CA ALA A 40 -1.72 23.70 6.43
C ALA A 40 -3.18 24.16 6.39
N ALA A 41 -3.33 25.48 6.54
CA ALA A 41 -4.55 26.23 6.40
C ALA A 41 -5.43 25.70 5.27
N ALA A 42 -6.72 25.56 5.58
CA ALA A 42 -7.76 25.40 4.58
C ALA A 42 -7.72 26.61 3.63
N GLU A 43 -7.15 26.43 2.44
CA GLU A 43 -7.49 27.28 1.32
C GLU A 43 -8.92 26.96 0.93
N ALA A 44 -9.80 27.94 1.14
CA ALA A 44 -11.14 27.93 0.62
C ALA A 44 -11.08 27.88 -0.92
N GLY A 45 -11.31 26.69 -1.50
CA GLY A 45 -11.24 26.53 -2.96
C GLY A 45 -11.77 25.22 -3.54
N SER A 46 -11.89 24.14 -2.78
CA SER A 46 -12.45 22.87 -3.25
C SER A 46 -13.46 22.33 -2.24
N ALA A 47 -14.64 21.90 -2.71
CA ALA A 47 -15.67 21.30 -1.85
C ALA A 47 -15.18 19.97 -1.22
N CYS A 48 -14.20 19.32 -1.85
CA CYS A 48 -13.64 18.06 -1.42
C CYS A 48 -12.34 18.24 -0.63
N PRO A 49 -12.15 17.48 0.47
CA PRO A 49 -10.94 17.53 1.28
C PRO A 49 -9.73 16.97 0.52
N GLU A 50 -8.60 17.67 0.59
CA GLU A 50 -7.34 17.23 -0.02
C GLU A 50 -6.78 16.01 0.75
N PRO A 51 -6.36 14.92 0.07
CA PRO A 51 -5.78 13.75 0.71
C PRO A 51 -4.46 14.06 1.42
N ASN A 52 -4.34 13.61 2.66
CA ASN A 52 -3.10 13.73 3.42
C ASN A 52 -2.86 12.50 4.32
N PRO A 53 -1.82 11.68 4.07
CA PRO A 53 -0.92 11.75 2.91
C PRO A 53 -1.62 11.31 1.63
N ARG A 54 -1.28 11.93 0.50
CA ARG A 54 -1.75 11.49 -0.81
C ARG A 54 -1.03 10.21 -1.22
N VAL A 55 -1.79 9.24 -1.70
CA VAL A 55 -1.28 7.98 -2.24
C VAL A 55 -1.30 8.05 -3.76
N GLU A 56 -0.19 7.68 -4.40
CA GLU A 56 -0.16 7.53 -5.86
C GLU A 56 -0.87 6.24 -6.28
N VAL A 57 -1.71 6.35 -7.31
CA VAL A 57 -2.53 5.26 -7.83
C VAL A 57 -2.37 5.15 -9.34
N THR A 58 -2.40 3.93 -9.87
CA THR A 58 -2.31 3.67 -11.31
C THR A 58 -3.61 3.19 -11.93
N SER A 59 -4.59 2.82 -11.08
CA SER A 59 -5.90 2.34 -11.53
C SER A 59 -6.77 3.50 -11.98
N THR A 60 -7.63 3.26 -12.97
CA THR A 60 -8.61 4.23 -13.47
C THR A 60 -10.03 3.96 -12.96
N GLU A 61 -10.27 2.77 -12.42
CA GLU A 61 -11.58 2.32 -11.96
C GLU A 61 -11.49 1.60 -10.62
N LEU A 62 -12.52 1.76 -9.79
CA LEU A 62 -12.75 1.03 -8.55
C LEU A 62 -14.15 0.41 -8.60
N ASN A 63 -14.23 -0.93 -8.51
CA ASN A 63 -15.51 -1.63 -8.43
C ASN A 63 -15.83 -1.91 -6.97
N LEU A 64 -16.99 -1.44 -6.51
CA LEU A 64 -17.40 -1.48 -5.11
C LEU A 64 -18.74 -2.22 -4.99
N PHE A 65 -18.79 -3.26 -4.17
CA PHE A 65 -20.03 -3.94 -3.81
C PHE A 65 -20.26 -3.79 -2.30
N VAL A 66 -21.27 -2.99 -1.92
CA VAL A 66 -21.43 -2.50 -0.55
C VAL A 66 -22.88 -2.58 -0.08
N TRP A 67 -23.11 -2.52 1.23
CA TRP A 67 -24.45 -2.36 1.76
C TRP A 67 -25.10 -1.06 1.30
N THR A 68 -26.40 -1.11 1.00
CA THR A 68 -27.19 0.08 0.65
C THR A 68 -27.06 1.17 1.72
N GLU A 69 -26.83 2.41 1.29
CA GLU A 69 -26.71 3.62 2.12
C GLU A 69 -25.49 3.70 3.06
N TYR A 70 -24.50 2.81 2.95
CA TYR A 70 -23.30 2.87 3.81
C TYR A 70 -22.32 3.97 3.43
N ILE A 71 -22.24 4.31 2.14
CA ILE A 71 -21.33 5.33 1.62
C ILE A 71 -22.18 6.44 1.00
N PRO A 72 -22.17 7.64 1.60
CA PRO A 72 -22.79 8.83 1.02
C PRO A 72 -22.28 9.13 -0.39
N GLN A 73 -23.16 9.62 -1.26
CA GLN A 73 -22.82 9.87 -2.66
C GLN A 73 -21.74 10.96 -2.82
N ASP A 74 -21.78 12.01 -2.01
CA ASP A 74 -20.79 13.08 -1.99
C ASP A 74 -19.37 12.58 -1.67
N THR A 75 -19.25 11.52 -0.87
CA THR A 75 -17.96 10.89 -0.57
C THR A 75 -17.40 10.18 -1.80
N ILE A 76 -18.26 9.54 -2.59
CA ILE A 76 -17.87 8.90 -3.85
C ILE A 76 -17.45 10.00 -4.83
N ASP A 77 -18.30 11.00 -5.03
CA ASP A 77 -18.06 12.11 -5.96
C ASP A 77 -16.72 12.81 -5.64
N CYS A 78 -16.45 13.08 -4.35
CA CYS A 78 -15.18 13.66 -3.94
C CYS A 78 -13.98 12.75 -4.17
N PHE A 79 -14.14 11.44 -3.99
CA PHE A 79 -13.07 10.51 -4.31
C PHE A 79 -12.76 10.50 -5.82
N GLU A 80 -13.80 10.49 -6.66
CA GLU A 80 -13.64 10.55 -8.11
C GLU A 80 -12.96 11.85 -8.56
N GLU A 81 -13.36 12.99 -8.01
CA GLU A 81 -12.77 14.31 -8.31
C GLU A 81 -11.28 14.36 -7.92
N VAL A 82 -10.96 13.91 -6.70
CA VAL A 82 -9.63 14.07 -6.11
C VAL A 82 -8.60 13.10 -6.68
N TYR A 83 -9.04 11.91 -7.11
CA TYR A 83 -8.16 10.86 -7.64
C TYR A 83 -8.29 10.64 -9.15
N GLY A 84 -9.33 11.16 -9.80
CA GLY A 84 -9.60 10.89 -11.21
C GLY A 84 -9.92 9.41 -11.50
N ILE A 85 -10.51 8.72 -10.52
CA ILE A 85 -10.88 7.30 -10.60
C ILE A 85 -12.40 7.20 -10.69
N THR A 86 -12.92 6.41 -11.64
CA THR A 86 -14.34 6.08 -11.70
C THR A 86 -14.69 5.02 -10.68
N VAL A 87 -15.76 5.22 -9.90
CA VAL A 87 -16.27 4.25 -8.93
C VAL A 87 -17.53 3.59 -9.48
N ASN A 88 -17.42 2.31 -9.82
CA ASN A 88 -18.57 1.47 -10.17
C ASN A 88 -19.15 0.88 -8.88
N LYS A 89 -20.23 1.46 -8.35
CA LYS A 89 -20.88 0.99 -7.11
C LYS A 89 -22.12 0.14 -7.41
N ASP A 90 -22.10 -1.07 -6.88
CA ASP A 90 -23.27 -1.94 -6.73
C ASP A 90 -23.63 -2.07 -5.24
N GLU A 91 -24.91 -2.18 -4.95
CA GLU A 91 -25.40 -2.27 -3.58
C GLU A 91 -26.18 -3.56 -3.30
N TYR A 92 -26.11 -4.02 -2.05
CA TYR A 92 -26.91 -5.13 -1.54
C TYR A 92 -27.58 -4.78 -0.21
N SER A 93 -28.71 -5.43 0.06
CA SER A 93 -29.56 -5.14 1.23
C SER A 93 -29.99 -6.39 2.02
N SER A 94 -29.46 -7.57 1.71
CA SER A 94 -29.77 -8.82 2.41
C SER A 94 -28.55 -9.72 2.52
N ASN A 95 -28.41 -10.40 3.67
CA ASN A 95 -27.51 -11.55 3.86
C ASN A 95 -28.27 -12.87 3.66
#